data_AF-A0A257VU45-F1
#
_entry.id   AF-A0A257VU45-F1
#
_cell.length_a   1.000
_cell.length_b   1.000
_cell.length_c   1.000
_cell.angle_alpha   90.00
_cell.angle_beta   90.00
_cell.angle_gamma   90.00
#
_symmetry.space_group_name_H-M   'P 1'
#
loop_
_entity.id
_entity.type
_entity.pdbx_description
1 polymer ?
#
loop_
_entity_poly.entity_id
_entity_poly.type
_entity_poly.pdbx_seq_one_letter_code
_entity_poly.pdbx_strand_id
1 'polypeptide(L)'
;MVYSKFSRPTARILFSNQALITTHDGQPHFMLRLANERDNRIVDATAKLTLMRNELTAEGTRMRRFYTLPLVRREIPVLRLTWTVMHRIDERSPLFGMTAASLAEMEAEIIIAIKGTDETLSQTIHARHSYIAEEIICDAVFEDILHRRDDYVLEVHYDRFHAIRKRDTVDANDGK
;
A
#
# COMPACT_ATOMS: atom_id res chain seq x y z
N MET A 1 15.60 -28.77 30.07
CA MET A 1 14.81 -28.36 28.89
C MET A 1 15.27 -26.97 28.48
N VAL A 2 15.88 -26.82 27.30
CA VAL A 2 16.37 -25.53 26.81
C VAL A 2 15.34 -25.00 25.81
N TYR A 3 14.66 -23.91 26.15
CA TYR A 3 13.81 -23.14 25.24
C TYR A 3 14.70 -22.22 24.41
N SER A 4 14.99 -22.58 23.16
CA SER A 4 15.59 -21.67 22.19
C SER A 4 14.56 -20.63 21.78
N LYS A 5 14.90 -19.35 21.94
CA LYS A 5 14.18 -18.21 21.33
C LYS A 5 14.32 -18.35 19.81
N PHE A 6 13.42 -19.12 19.17
CA PHE A 6 13.28 -19.08 17.72
C PHE A 6 12.99 -17.62 17.34
N SER A 7 13.95 -17.01 16.66
CA SER A 7 13.78 -15.70 16.02
C SER A 7 12.53 -15.79 15.17
N ARG A 8 11.47 -15.04 15.54
CA ARG A 8 10.31 -14.90 14.66
C ARG A 8 10.83 -14.46 13.29
N PRO A 9 10.54 -15.18 12.20
CA PRO A 9 10.96 -14.74 10.87
C PRO A 9 10.36 -13.35 10.65
N THR A 10 11.21 -12.32 10.67
CA THR A 10 10.79 -10.99 10.25
C THR A 10 10.70 -11.05 8.73
N ALA A 11 9.50 -10.80 8.21
CA ALA A 11 9.35 -10.60 6.78
C ALA A 11 10.24 -9.42 6.38
N ARG A 12 11.10 -9.60 5.38
CA ARG A 12 11.78 -8.47 4.73
C ARG A 12 10.89 -7.99 3.59
N ILE A 13 9.79 -7.36 3.99
CA ILE A 13 8.86 -6.70 3.07
C ILE A 13 9.19 -5.22 3.12
N LEU A 14 9.59 -4.68 1.98
CA LEU A 14 9.81 -3.25 1.80
C LEU A 14 8.48 -2.60 1.44
N PHE A 15 8.17 -1.46 2.03
CA PHE A 15 7.03 -0.62 1.66
C PHE A 15 7.54 0.67 1.02
N SER A 16 6.77 1.23 0.08
CA SER A 16 7.04 2.56 -0.47
C SER A 16 7.09 3.59 0.67
N ASN A 17 7.92 4.63 0.54
CA ASN A 17 8.01 5.66 1.58
C ASN A 17 6.76 6.55 1.63
N GLN A 18 6.03 6.60 0.51
CA GLN A 18 4.84 7.42 0.33
C GLN A 18 3.73 6.54 -0.23
N ALA A 19 2.50 6.83 0.17
CA ALA A 19 1.30 6.34 -0.48
C ALA A 19 0.74 7.43 -1.40
N LEU A 20 -0.12 7.03 -2.33
CA LEU A 20 -0.67 7.91 -3.35
C LEU A 20 -2.18 7.96 -3.26
N ILE A 21 -2.76 9.14 -3.47
CA ILE A 21 -4.16 9.29 -3.88
C ILE A 21 -4.15 9.79 -5.32
N THR A 22 -4.57 8.95 -6.26
CA THR A 22 -4.46 9.23 -7.70
C THR A 22 -5.54 8.52 -8.49
N THR A 23 -5.81 9.00 -9.71
CA THR A 23 -6.78 8.35 -10.60
C THR A 23 -6.18 7.09 -11.23
N HIS A 24 -6.81 5.95 -11.10
CA HIS A 24 -6.43 4.72 -11.78
C HIS A 24 -7.66 4.15 -12.47
N ASP A 25 -7.56 3.87 -13.78
CA ASP A 25 -8.67 3.45 -14.64
C ASP A 25 -9.92 4.34 -14.51
N GLY A 26 -9.70 5.66 -14.52
CA GLY A 26 -10.77 6.66 -14.44
C GLY A 26 -11.41 6.83 -13.06
N GLN A 27 -10.92 6.14 -12.02
CA GLN A 27 -11.47 6.20 -10.67
C GLN A 27 -10.40 6.59 -9.64
N PRO A 28 -10.71 7.39 -8.61
CA PRO A 28 -9.75 7.72 -7.56
C PRO A 28 -9.41 6.48 -6.71
N HIS A 29 -8.12 6.31 -6.42
CA HIS A 29 -7.61 5.21 -5.62
C HIS A 29 -6.59 5.71 -4.60
N PHE A 30 -6.63 5.12 -3.41
CA PHE A 30 -5.47 5.09 -2.52
C PHE A 30 -4.57 3.93 -2.93
N MET A 31 -3.28 4.17 -3.10
CA MET A 31 -2.31 3.20 -3.58
C MET A 31 -1.03 3.23 -2.74
N LEU A 32 -0.49 2.05 -2.45
CA LEU A 32 0.87 1.87 -1.93
C LEU A 32 1.52 0.72 -2.67
N ARG A 33 2.85 0.65 -2.70
CA ARG A 33 3.53 -0.55 -3.21
C ARG A 33 4.42 -1.18 -2.14
N LEU A 34 4.54 -2.49 -2.25
CA LEU A 34 5.42 -3.29 -1.41
C LEU A 34 6.27 -4.21 -2.28
N ALA A 35 7.39 -4.68 -1.75
CA ALA A 35 8.25 -5.65 -2.40
C ALA A 35 8.72 -6.73 -1.42
N ASN A 36 8.97 -7.93 -1.94
CA ASN A 36 9.72 -8.94 -1.20
C ASN A 36 11.20 -8.69 -1.42
N GLU A 37 11.95 -8.37 -0.36
CA GLU A 37 13.39 -8.12 -0.45
C GLU A 37 14.22 -9.42 -0.48
N ARG A 38 13.56 -10.57 -0.35
CA ARG A 38 14.20 -11.89 -0.43
C ARG A 38 14.02 -12.48 -1.82
N ASP A 39 15.04 -13.23 -2.25
CA ASP A 39 14.97 -14.07 -3.44
C ASP A 39 14.22 -15.39 -3.16
N ASN A 40 13.01 -15.26 -2.61
CA ASN A 40 12.09 -16.36 -2.40
C ASN A 40 10.65 -15.91 -2.69
N ARG A 41 9.69 -16.79 -2.41
CA ARG A 41 8.26 -16.49 -2.57
C ARG A 41 7.59 -16.41 -1.22
N ILE A 42 6.66 -15.48 -1.13
CA ILE A 42 5.64 -15.47 -0.08
C ILE A 42 4.35 -16.01 -0.71
N VAL A 43 3.93 -17.19 -0.26
CA VAL A 43 2.72 -17.87 -0.71
C VAL A 43 1.51 -17.38 0.10
N ASP A 44 0.35 -17.33 -0.55
CA ASP A 44 -0.93 -16.89 0.04
C ASP A 44 -0.81 -15.53 0.75
N ALA A 45 -0.18 -14.57 0.06
CA ALA A 45 -0.01 -13.24 0.60
C ALA A 45 -1.35 -12.50 0.63
N THR A 46 -1.71 -12.00 1.80
CA THR A 46 -2.94 -11.27 2.10
C THR A 46 -2.59 -9.88 2.62
N ALA A 47 -3.43 -8.91 2.28
CA ALA A 47 -3.31 -7.52 2.70
C ALA A 47 -4.59 -7.06 3.40
N LYS A 48 -4.44 -6.27 4.47
CA LYS A 48 -5.53 -5.55 5.11
C LYS A 48 -5.13 -4.09 5.29
N LEU A 49 -6.01 -3.19 4.85
CA LEU A 49 -5.82 -1.76 4.97
C LEU A 49 -6.85 -1.18 5.94
N THR A 50 -6.40 -0.33 6.87
CA THR A 50 -7.24 0.27 7.91
C THR A 50 -6.94 1.75 8.01
N LEU A 51 -7.95 2.60 7.85
CA LEU A 51 -7.89 4.02 8.20
C LEU A 51 -8.13 4.16 9.70
N MET A 52 -7.24 4.88 10.37
CA MET A 52 -7.39 5.32 11.74
C MET A 52 -7.46 6.85 11.75
N ARG A 53 -8.48 7.44 12.39
CA ARG A 53 -8.62 8.91 12.47
C ARG A 53 -9.33 9.37 13.74
N ASN A 54 -9.14 10.61 14.14
CA ASN A 54 -9.87 11.25 15.23
C ASN A 54 -11.23 11.75 14.72
N GLU A 55 -12.28 11.52 15.51
CA GLU A 55 -13.63 12.03 15.26
C GLU A 55 -14.25 12.61 16.52
N LEU A 56 -15.09 13.62 16.36
CA LEU A 56 -15.98 14.11 17.40
C LEU A 56 -17.34 13.40 17.25
N THR A 57 -17.81 12.74 18.29
CA THR A 57 -19.14 12.13 18.28
C THR A 57 -20.25 13.17 18.41
N ALA A 58 -21.49 12.75 18.14
CA ALA A 58 -22.67 13.60 18.32
C ALA A 58 -22.82 14.09 19.77
N GLU A 59 -22.32 13.31 20.73
CA GLU A 59 -22.31 13.63 22.16
C GLU A 59 -21.13 14.55 22.56
N GLY A 60 -20.31 15.01 21.60
CA GLY A 60 -19.19 15.91 21.85
C GLY A 60 -17.92 15.24 22.39
N THR A 61 -17.81 13.91 22.30
CA THR A 61 -16.61 13.18 22.75
C THR A 61 -15.62 12.98 21.60
N ARG A 62 -14.35 13.32 21.80
CA ARG A 62 -13.28 13.00 20.85
C ARG A 62 -12.85 11.55 21.01
N MET A 63 -12.83 10.80 19.91
CA MET A 63 -12.40 9.40 19.90
C MET A 63 -11.64 9.02 18.64
N ARG A 64 -10.73 8.05 18.77
CA ARG A 64 -10.04 7.41 17.64
C ARG A 64 -10.94 6.33 17.06
N ARG A 65 -11.26 6.40 15.77
CA ARG A 65 -12.04 5.39 15.05
C ARG A 65 -11.20 4.67 14.01
N PHE A 66 -11.61 3.43 13.72
CA PHE A 66 -10.94 2.52 12.80
C PHE A 66 -11.91 2.06 11.72
N TYR A 67 -11.52 2.22 10.46
CA TYR A 67 -12.31 1.83 9.30
C TYR A 67 -11.49 0.90 8.43
N THR A 68 -12.04 -0.28 8.12
CA THR A 68 -11.42 -1.15 7.12
C THR A 68 -11.63 -0.53 5.74
N LEU A 69 -10.55 -0.43 4.96
CA LEU A 69 -10.58 0.04 3.58
C LEU A 69 -10.59 -1.17 2.62
N PRO A 70 -11.70 -1.46 1.92
CA PRO A 70 -11.78 -2.61 1.02
C PRO A 70 -10.77 -2.54 -0.12
N LEU A 71 -9.92 -3.55 -0.25
CA LEU A 71 -8.91 -3.60 -1.31
C LEU A 71 -9.50 -4.10 -2.64
N VAL A 72 -9.01 -3.56 -3.76
CA VAL A 72 -9.31 -4.06 -5.11
C VAL A 72 -8.90 -5.52 -5.23
N ARG A 73 -7.73 -5.86 -4.68
CA ARG A 73 -7.27 -7.23 -4.51
C ARG A 73 -6.73 -7.37 -3.09
N ARG A 74 -7.36 -8.24 -2.29
CA ARG A 74 -6.96 -8.49 -0.89
C ARG A 74 -5.90 -9.58 -0.73
N GLU A 75 -5.72 -10.41 -1.75
CA GLU A 75 -4.84 -11.56 -1.72
C GLU A 75 -4.23 -11.85 -3.09
N ILE A 76 -3.00 -12.35 -3.08
CA ILE A 76 -2.30 -12.89 -4.25
C ILE A 76 -1.71 -14.25 -3.87
N PRO A 77 -1.77 -15.25 -4.78
CA PRO A 77 -1.28 -16.59 -4.47
C PRO A 77 0.23 -16.62 -4.22
N VAL A 78 0.98 -15.74 -4.90
CA VAL A 78 2.44 -15.66 -4.77
C VAL A 78 2.89 -14.20 -4.90
N LEU A 79 3.60 -13.70 -3.88
CA LEU A 79 4.39 -12.48 -3.94
C LEU A 79 5.86 -12.84 -4.12
N ARG A 80 6.42 -12.54 -5.30
CA ARG A 80 7.85 -12.73 -5.60
C ARG A 80 8.62 -11.41 -5.67
N LEU A 81 8.10 -10.42 -6.39
CA LEU A 81 8.82 -9.17 -6.67
C LEU A 81 8.14 -8.00 -5.96
N THR A 82 7.05 -7.48 -6.53
CA THR A 82 6.31 -6.34 -6.00
C THR A 82 4.80 -6.56 -6.07
N TRP A 83 4.07 -5.84 -5.24
CA TRP A 83 2.62 -5.74 -5.31
C TRP A 83 2.19 -4.30 -5.01
N THR A 84 1.40 -3.73 -5.92
CA THR A 84 0.69 -2.46 -5.65
C THR A 84 -0.66 -2.77 -5.03
N VAL A 85 -0.84 -2.36 -3.78
CA VAL A 85 -2.08 -2.49 -3.02
C VAL A 85 -2.93 -1.26 -3.29
N MET A 86 -4.20 -1.48 -3.64
CA MET A 86 -5.11 -0.42 -4.06
C MET A 86 -6.43 -0.51 -3.31
N HIS A 87 -6.93 0.64 -2.85
CA HIS A 87 -8.29 0.82 -2.34
C HIS A 87 -9.00 1.85 -3.24
N ARG A 88 -10.13 1.45 -3.83
CA ARG A 88 -10.97 2.35 -4.63
C ARG A 88 -11.71 3.33 -3.72
N ILE A 89 -11.64 4.62 -4.02
CA ILE A 89 -12.30 5.68 -3.27
C ILE A 89 -13.64 6.01 -3.94
N ASP A 90 -14.63 5.13 -3.78
CA ASP A 90 -16.02 5.41 -4.19
C ASP A 90 -16.81 6.10 -3.07
N GLU A 91 -18.07 6.45 -3.30
CA GLU A 91 -18.95 7.16 -2.34
C GLU A 91 -19.10 6.45 -0.97
N ARG A 92 -18.79 5.15 -0.90
CA ARG A 92 -18.83 4.35 0.34
C ARG A 92 -17.49 4.31 1.05
N SER A 93 -16.42 4.80 0.41
CA SER A 93 -15.09 4.84 0.99
C SER A 93 -15.05 5.85 2.16
N PRO A 94 -14.44 5.49 3.30
CA PRO A 94 -14.11 6.44 4.35
C PRO A 94 -13.18 7.58 3.89
N LEU A 95 -12.49 7.42 2.76
CA LEU A 95 -11.63 8.44 2.15
C LEU A 95 -12.39 9.34 1.14
N PHE A 96 -13.66 9.07 0.87
CA PHE A 96 -14.44 9.83 -0.10
C PHE A 96 -14.56 11.30 0.33
N GLY A 97 -14.25 12.21 -0.60
CA GLY A 97 -14.27 13.65 -0.36
C GLY A 97 -13.18 14.17 0.59
N MET A 98 -12.24 13.33 1.03
CA MET A 98 -11.13 13.77 1.86
C MET A 98 -10.09 14.54 1.04
N THR A 99 -9.61 15.62 1.62
CA THR A 99 -8.45 16.38 1.16
C THR A 99 -7.24 16.10 2.06
N ALA A 100 -6.03 16.41 1.58
CA ALA A 100 -4.82 16.35 2.39
C ALA A 100 -4.96 17.16 3.71
N ALA A 101 -5.58 18.33 3.64
CA ALA A 101 -5.85 19.16 4.82
C ALA A 101 -6.78 18.45 5.81
N SER A 102 -7.88 17.85 5.35
CA SER A 102 -8.80 17.12 6.23
C SER A 102 -8.18 15.86 6.84
N LEU A 103 -7.29 15.17 6.10
CA LEU A 103 -6.55 14.02 6.61
C LEU A 103 -5.61 14.46 7.75
N ALA A 104 -4.90 15.57 7.58
CA ALA A 104 -4.04 16.12 8.61
C ALA A 104 -4.83 16.59 9.84
N GLU A 105 -5.94 17.32 9.65
CA GLU A 105 -6.79 17.80 10.74
C GLU A 105 -7.36 16.67 11.61
N MET A 106 -7.71 15.54 10.98
CA MET A 106 -8.22 14.36 11.69
C MET A 106 -7.10 13.45 12.24
N GLU A 107 -5.83 13.87 12.13
CA GLU A 107 -4.65 13.06 12.46
C GLU A 107 -4.74 11.66 11.83
N ALA A 108 -5.15 11.60 10.56
CA ALA A 108 -5.42 10.34 9.87
C ALA A 108 -4.12 9.55 9.65
N GLU A 109 -4.21 8.25 9.89
CA GLU A 109 -3.14 7.29 9.64
C GLU A 109 -3.73 6.07 8.94
N ILE A 110 -3.13 5.67 7.82
CA ILE A 110 -3.55 4.47 7.08
C ILE A 110 -2.53 3.37 7.32
N ILE A 111 -2.99 2.28 7.95
CA ILE A 111 -2.17 1.15 8.34
C ILE A 111 -2.37 0.01 7.34
N ILE A 112 -1.28 -0.51 6.80
CA ILE A 112 -1.24 -1.73 5.99
C ILE A 112 -0.68 -2.89 6.83
N ALA A 113 -1.36 -4.03 6.78
CA ALA A 113 -0.87 -5.28 7.35
C ALA A 113 -0.82 -6.36 6.28
N ILE A 114 0.33 -7.04 6.17
CA ILE A 114 0.57 -8.14 5.26
C ILE A 114 0.79 -9.42 6.05
N LYS A 115 0.20 -10.52 5.57
CA LYS A 115 0.42 -11.87 6.08
C LYS A 115 0.58 -12.82 4.91
N GLY A 116 1.50 -13.78 5.01
CA GLY A 116 1.66 -14.87 4.06
C GLY A 116 2.57 -15.95 4.62
N THR A 117 3.00 -16.89 3.79
CA THR A 117 3.91 -17.97 4.17
C THR A 117 5.20 -17.89 3.36
N ASP A 118 6.35 -17.79 4.02
CA ASP A 118 7.66 -17.87 3.38
C ASP A 118 7.86 -19.30 2.83
N GLU A 119 8.01 -19.44 1.51
CA GLU A 119 8.11 -20.73 0.81
C GLU A 119 9.36 -21.52 1.24
N THR A 120 10.46 -20.83 1.56
CA THR A 120 11.73 -21.45 1.92
C THR A 120 11.70 -22.01 3.34
N LEU A 121 11.15 -21.23 4.26
CA LEU A 121 11.13 -21.59 5.69
C LEU A 121 9.84 -22.30 6.10
N SER A 122 8.81 -22.32 5.24
CA SER A 122 7.46 -22.80 5.57
C SER A 122 6.89 -22.14 6.82
N GLN A 123 7.19 -20.86 7.03
CA GLN A 123 6.77 -20.11 8.21
C GLN A 123 5.86 -18.94 7.82
N THR A 124 4.84 -18.69 8.65
CA THR A 124 4.00 -17.51 8.48
C THR A 124 4.79 -16.24 8.78
N ILE A 125 4.72 -15.29 7.85
CA ILE A 125 5.31 -13.98 7.98
C ILE A 125 4.23 -12.93 8.23
N HIS A 126 4.61 -11.88 8.94
CA HIS A 126 3.79 -10.71 9.18
C HIS A 126 4.63 -9.45 8.97
N ALA A 127 4.09 -8.49 8.22
CA ALA A 127 4.66 -7.16 8.07
C ALA A 127 3.58 -6.10 8.23
N ARG A 128 3.96 -4.93 8.72
CA ARG A 128 3.07 -3.78 8.89
C ARG A 128 3.82 -2.51 8.55
N HIS A 129 3.10 -1.54 8.03
CA HIS A 129 3.57 -0.18 7.83
C HIS A 129 2.37 0.77 7.95
N SER A 130 2.62 2.06 8.11
CA SER A 130 1.57 3.07 8.14
C SER A 130 2.01 4.34 7.44
N TYR A 131 1.02 5.10 6.98
CA TYR A 131 1.19 6.37 6.30
C TYR A 131 0.37 7.43 7.04
N ILE A 132 1.03 8.47 7.52
CA ILE A 132 0.36 9.68 8.02
C ILE A 132 -0.02 10.59 6.85
N ALA A 133 -0.82 11.62 7.12
CA ALA A 133 -1.33 12.53 6.08
C ALA A 133 -0.23 13.13 5.20
N GLU A 134 0.93 13.47 5.77
CA GLU A 134 2.09 14.04 5.09
C GLU A 134 2.80 13.05 4.15
N GLU A 135 2.62 11.75 4.36
CA GLU A 135 3.19 10.68 3.56
C GLU A 135 2.24 10.22 2.43
N ILE A 136 1.07 10.86 2.31
CA ILE A 136 0.06 10.57 1.28
C ILE A 136 0.10 11.69 0.24
N ILE A 137 0.57 11.36 -0.97
CA ILE A 137 0.76 12.31 -2.06
C ILE A 137 -0.39 12.22 -3.07
N CYS A 138 -1.04 13.35 -3.33
CA CYS A 138 -2.05 13.46 -4.37
C CYS A 138 -1.43 13.66 -5.76
N ASP A 139 -2.15 13.24 -6.80
CA ASP A 139 -1.82 13.54 -8.21
C ASP A 139 -0.41 13.11 -8.65
N ALA A 140 0.08 12.02 -8.06
CA ALA A 140 1.33 11.39 -8.40
C ALA A 140 1.11 9.95 -8.88
N VAL A 141 2.15 9.38 -9.48
CA VAL A 141 2.21 7.98 -9.88
C VAL A 141 3.55 7.38 -9.48
N PHE A 142 3.56 6.11 -9.12
CA PHE A 142 4.81 5.37 -8.91
C PHE A 142 5.58 5.26 -10.23
N GLU A 143 6.89 5.47 -10.19
CA GLU A 143 7.73 5.15 -11.34
C GLU A 143 7.73 3.66 -11.62
N ASP A 144 7.83 3.29 -12.90
CA ASP A 144 7.95 1.89 -13.28
C ASP A 144 9.29 1.33 -12.80
N ILE A 145 9.23 0.14 -12.20
CA ILE A 145 10.39 -0.58 -11.67
C ILE A 145 10.59 -1.91 -12.40
N LEU A 146 9.66 -2.32 -13.26
CA LEU A 146 9.68 -3.59 -13.94
C LEU A 146 10.12 -3.37 -15.39
N HIS A 147 11.37 -3.71 -15.69
CA HIS A 147 11.88 -3.64 -17.06
C HIS A 147 12.06 -5.05 -17.63
N ARG A 148 11.46 -5.31 -18.78
CA ARG A 148 11.65 -6.58 -19.49
C ARG A 148 12.75 -6.41 -20.52
N ARG A 149 13.82 -7.18 -20.38
CA ARG A 149 14.88 -7.28 -21.39
C ARG A 149 14.47 -8.19 -22.55
N ASP A 150 15.21 -8.07 -23.65
CA ASP A 150 15.01 -8.84 -24.89
C ASP A 150 15.13 -10.36 -24.70
N ASP A 151 15.81 -10.80 -23.64
CA ASP A 151 15.98 -12.20 -23.24
C ASP A 151 14.84 -12.75 -22.34
N TYR A 152 13.73 -12.00 -22.23
CA TYR A 152 12.59 -12.28 -21.35
C TYR A 152 12.91 -12.24 -19.84
N VAL A 153 14.10 -11.80 -19.45
CA VAL A 153 14.43 -11.57 -18.05
C VAL A 153 13.72 -10.31 -17.57
N LEU A 154 13.00 -10.44 -16.45
CA LEU A 154 12.37 -9.32 -15.76
C LEU A 154 13.37 -8.73 -14.76
N GLU A 155 13.80 -7.51 -15.01
CA GLU A 155 14.63 -6.74 -14.09
C GLU A 155 13.78 -5.86 -13.19
N VAL A 156 14.18 -5.77 -11.92
CA VAL A 156 13.54 -4.90 -10.93
C VAL A 156 14.50 -3.80 -10.52
N HIS A 157 14.15 -2.56 -10.86
CA HIS A 157 14.89 -1.36 -10.48
C HIS A 157 14.52 -0.92 -9.06
N TYR A 158 15.15 -1.55 -8.05
CA TYR A 158 14.91 -1.23 -6.63
C TYR A 158 15.35 0.19 -6.25
N ASP A 159 16.29 0.79 -6.98
CA ASP A 159 16.68 2.20 -6.84
C ASP A 159 15.50 3.16 -7.07
N ARG A 160 14.54 2.75 -7.89
CA ARG A 160 13.31 3.52 -8.19
C ARG A 160 12.12 3.07 -7.38
N PHE A 161 12.27 2.13 -6.45
CA PHE A 161 11.17 1.56 -5.66
C PHE A 161 10.47 2.59 -4.75
N HIS A 162 11.12 3.68 -4.37
CA HIS A 162 10.45 4.76 -3.63
C HIS A 162 10.07 5.94 -4.54
N ALA A 163 10.53 5.93 -5.80
CA ALA A 163 10.36 7.06 -6.70
C ALA A 163 8.90 7.22 -7.14
N ILE A 164 8.42 8.45 -7.00
CA ILE A 164 7.13 8.90 -7.51
C ILE A 164 7.38 10.09 -8.43
N ARG A 165 6.54 10.21 -9.46
CA ARG A 165 6.53 11.37 -10.35
C ARG A 165 5.17 12.03 -10.31
N LYS A 166 5.11 13.33 -10.57
CA LYS A 166 3.83 14.01 -10.79
C LYS A 166 3.12 13.34 -11.95
N ARG A 167 1.81 13.20 -11.84
CA ARG A 167 1.01 12.78 -12.97
C ARG A 167 1.00 13.93 -13.97
N ASP A 168 1.43 13.66 -15.19
CA ASP A 168 1.26 14.61 -16.27
C ASP A 168 -0.25 14.82 -16.44
N THR A 169 -0.70 16.07 -16.32
CA THR A 169 -2.04 16.44 -16.77
C THR A 169 -2.06 16.12 -18.26
N VAL A 170 -2.68 14.99 -18.63
CA VAL A 170 -3.12 14.81 -19.99
C VAL A 170 -4.16 15.89 -20.16
N ASP A 171 -3.76 17.02 -20.74
CA ASP A 171 -4.69 17.99 -21.29
C ASP A 171 -5.67 17.18 -22.12
N ALA A 172 -6.95 17.27 -21.75
CA ALA A 172 -8.03 16.70 -22.53
C ALA A 172 -8.11 17.49 -23.85
N ASN A 173 -7.16 17.25 -24.75
CA ASN A 173 -7.09 17.84 -26.07
C ASN A 173 -6.33 16.95 -27.04
N ASP A 174 -7.00 15.88 -27.46
CA ASP A 174 -6.95 15.24 -28.78
C ASP A 174 -7.89 14.04 -28.69
N GLY A 175 -9.05 13.94 -29.34
CA GLY A 175 -9.46 14.53 -30.60
C GLY A 175 -9.92 13.38 -31.51
N LYS A 176 -11.21 13.01 -31.45
CA LYS A 176 -12.10 12.78 -32.61
C LYS A 176 -13.51 12.40 -32.18
#